data_AF-A0A1D3RLG8-F1
#
_entry.id   AF-A0A1D3RLG8-F1
#
_cell.length_a   1.000
_cell.length_b   1.000
_cell.length_c   1.000
_cell.angle_alpha   90.00
_cell.angle_beta   90.00
_cell.angle_gamma   90.00
#
_symmetry.space_group_name_H-M   'P 1'
#
loop_
_entity.id
_entity.type
_entity.pdbx_description
1 polymer ?
#
loop_
_entity_poly.entity_id
_entity_poly.type
_entity_poly.pdbx_seq_one_letter_code
_entity_poly.pdbx_strand_id
1 'polypeptide(L)'
;MLDRNEVEIPCWRHALISFPHPLLKEGLCILDTPGLNALGTEPELTLNMLPSAQAIIFVLAADTGVTKSDLEMWRNHISIARGTGKQGLAVVMNKIDSMWDDLAGDAGYDASIASQVKNSASILGVSEELIFPVSAKQALLAKIKSDDALLEKSRLAGLENYLSDNILQHRRTILMETVAHNIGFLVKESLSLTEIKYKKCNGSIGGI
;
A
#
# COMPACT_ATOMS: atom_id res chain seq x y z
N MET A 1 -14.86 -16.34 33.60
CA MET A 1 -14.07 -17.52 33.17
C MET A 1 -15.04 -18.34 32.33
N LEU A 2 -14.96 -18.23 31.01
CA LEU A 2 -15.96 -18.82 30.10
C LEU A 2 -15.75 -20.34 30.00
N ASP A 3 -16.85 -21.07 29.83
CA ASP A 3 -16.85 -22.53 29.68
C ASP A 3 -16.18 -22.96 28.37
N ARG A 4 -15.60 -24.18 28.36
CA ARG A 4 -14.77 -24.75 27.27
C ARG A 4 -15.50 -24.95 25.92
N ASN A 5 -16.76 -24.54 25.80
CA ASN A 5 -17.65 -24.75 24.66
C ASN A 5 -18.24 -23.45 24.08
N GLU A 6 -17.84 -22.27 24.57
CA GLU A 6 -18.32 -20.99 24.03
C GLU A 6 -17.28 -20.38 23.08
N VAL A 7 -17.75 -19.85 21.95
CA VAL A 7 -16.93 -19.14 20.96
C VAL A 7 -17.27 -17.66 21.03
N GLU A 8 -16.25 -16.83 21.25
CA GLU A 8 -16.39 -15.37 21.23
C GLU A 8 -16.43 -14.87 19.79
N ILE A 9 -17.53 -14.20 19.41
CA ILE A 9 -17.71 -13.63 18.07
C ILE A 9 -17.67 -12.10 18.19
N PRO A 10 -16.78 -11.40 17.45
CA PRO A 10 -16.73 -9.95 17.46
C PRO A 10 -18.05 -9.35 16.98
N CYS A 11 -18.58 -8.37 17.71
CA CYS A 11 -19.81 -7.66 17.32
C CYS A 11 -19.64 -6.81 16.06
N TRP A 12 -18.40 -6.44 15.73
CA TRP A 12 -18.04 -5.55 14.63
C TRP A 12 -16.90 -6.14 13.82
N ARG A 13 -17.03 -6.14 12.49
CA ARG A 13 -16.05 -6.75 11.58
C ARG A 13 -15.08 -5.74 10.95
N HIS A 14 -15.56 -4.54 10.62
CA HIS A 14 -14.74 -3.42 10.18
C HIS A 14 -15.49 -2.10 10.38
N ALA A 15 -14.76 -0.98 10.31
CA ALA A 15 -15.32 0.36 10.29
C ALA A 15 -14.94 1.06 8.99
N LEU A 16 -15.86 1.85 8.44
CA LEU A 16 -15.62 2.72 7.29
C LEU A 16 -15.50 4.16 7.78
N ILE A 17 -14.36 4.78 7.49
CA ILE A 17 -14.06 6.15 7.91
C ILE A 17 -13.81 6.98 6.66
N SER A 18 -14.62 8.01 6.45
CA SER A 18 -14.39 9.02 5.42
C SER A 18 -13.76 10.26 6.06
N PHE A 19 -12.59 10.65 5.55
CA PHE A 19 -11.82 11.76 6.11
C PHE A 19 -11.38 12.72 4.98
N PRO A 20 -11.44 14.05 5.16
CA PRO A 20 -11.14 15.02 4.11
C PRO A 20 -9.62 15.16 3.89
N HIS A 21 -9.02 14.20 3.19
CA HIS A 21 -7.60 14.21 2.83
C HIS A 21 -7.40 14.21 1.30
N PRO A 22 -6.43 14.98 0.75
CA PRO A 22 -6.17 15.03 -0.69
C PRO A 22 -5.98 13.65 -1.32
N LEU A 23 -5.10 12.81 -0.77
CA LEU A 23 -4.86 11.44 -1.29
C LEU A 23 -6.13 10.58 -1.30
N LEU A 24 -6.99 10.69 -0.27
CA LEU A 24 -8.24 9.93 -0.20
C LEU A 24 -9.25 10.40 -1.25
N LYS A 25 -9.29 11.72 -1.53
CA LYS A 25 -10.11 12.28 -2.62
C LYS A 25 -9.65 11.84 -4.00
N GLU A 26 -8.35 11.60 -4.18
CA GLU A 26 -7.78 11.03 -5.41
C GLU A 26 -7.98 9.51 -5.54
N GLY A 27 -8.69 8.90 -4.58
CA GLY A 27 -9.12 7.51 -4.63
C GLY A 27 -8.23 6.56 -3.84
N LEU A 28 -7.26 7.05 -3.05
CA LEU A 28 -6.55 6.20 -2.09
C LEU A 28 -7.55 5.66 -1.06
N CYS A 29 -7.53 4.35 -0.84
CA CYS A 29 -8.28 3.70 0.23
C CYS A 29 -7.26 2.96 1.11
N ILE A 30 -7.37 3.14 2.42
CA ILE A 30 -6.47 2.51 3.40
C ILE A 30 -7.27 1.45 4.14
N LEU A 31 -6.78 0.22 4.11
CA LEU A 31 -7.27 -0.86 4.94
C LEU A 31 -6.32 -1.00 6.13
N ASP A 32 -6.76 -0.53 7.31
CA ASP A 32 -6.03 -0.77 8.54
C ASP A 32 -6.36 -2.18 9.05
N THR A 33 -5.36 -3.04 9.09
CA THR A 33 -5.51 -4.42 9.55
C THR A 33 -5.25 -4.47 11.05
N PRO A 34 -6.04 -5.22 11.84
CA PRO A 34 -5.71 -5.48 13.24
C PRO A 34 -4.25 -5.92 13.38
N GLY A 35 -3.59 -5.49 14.45
CA GLY A 35 -2.18 -5.82 14.69
C GLY A 35 -1.91 -7.31 14.59
N LEU A 36 -0.68 -7.68 14.29
CA LEU A 36 -0.25 -9.05 14.02
C LEU A 36 -0.56 -10.06 15.13
N ASN A 37 -0.67 -9.59 16.37
CA ASN A 37 -1.09 -10.37 17.51
C ASN A 37 -2.56 -10.86 17.40
N ALA A 38 -3.38 -10.25 16.53
CA ALA A 38 -4.79 -10.57 16.29
C ALA A 38 -5.02 -11.36 14.97
N LEU A 39 -3.98 -11.57 14.15
CA LEU A 39 -4.09 -12.41 12.95
C LEU A 39 -4.27 -13.90 13.27
N GLY A 40 -3.89 -14.33 14.48
CA GLY A 40 -4.14 -15.70 14.96
C GLY A 40 -5.61 -16.03 15.18
N THR A 41 -6.47 -15.02 15.35
CA THR A 41 -7.92 -15.19 15.58
C THR A 41 -8.76 -15.09 14.31
N GLU A 42 -8.33 -14.32 13.30
CA GLU A 42 -9.00 -14.24 11.99
C GLU A 42 -8.01 -14.18 10.81
N PRO A 43 -7.42 -15.32 10.40
CA PRO A 43 -6.47 -15.36 9.30
C PRO A 43 -7.10 -15.02 7.94
N GLU A 44 -8.37 -15.40 7.72
CA GLU A 44 -8.97 -15.38 6.39
C GLU A 44 -9.18 -13.97 5.82
N LEU A 45 -9.57 -13.00 6.63
CA LEU A 45 -9.96 -11.68 6.11
C LEU A 45 -8.74 -10.89 5.61
N THR A 46 -7.66 -10.86 6.38
CA THR A 46 -6.44 -10.13 5.98
C THR A 46 -5.69 -10.88 4.87
N LEU A 47 -5.60 -12.21 4.95
CA LEU A 47 -4.86 -12.99 3.96
C LEU A 47 -5.54 -13.00 2.58
N ASN A 48 -6.87 -12.95 2.52
CA ASN A 48 -7.59 -12.86 1.25
C ASN A 48 -7.48 -11.48 0.58
N MET A 49 -7.20 -10.43 1.37
CA MET A 49 -7.07 -9.06 0.85
C MET A 49 -5.67 -8.71 0.36
N LEU A 50 -4.62 -9.39 0.85
CA LEU A 50 -3.24 -9.13 0.42
C LEU A 50 -3.01 -9.32 -1.09
N PRO A 51 -3.52 -10.38 -1.75
CA PRO A 51 -3.36 -10.56 -3.20
C PRO A 51 -4.10 -9.52 -4.04
N SER A 52 -5.22 -8.99 -3.53
CA SER A 52 -6.05 -8.00 -4.24
C SER A 52 -5.61 -6.56 -3.98
N ALA A 53 -4.81 -6.32 -2.94
CA ALA A 53 -4.29 -5.01 -2.60
C ALA A 53 -3.33 -4.49 -3.69
N GLN A 54 -3.54 -3.25 -4.14
CA GLN A 54 -2.66 -2.60 -5.12
C GLN A 54 -1.30 -2.25 -4.51
N ALA A 55 -1.29 -1.90 -3.22
CA ALA A 55 -0.08 -1.67 -2.47
C ALA A 55 -0.17 -2.26 -1.06
N ILE A 56 0.97 -2.72 -0.54
CA ILE A 56 1.14 -3.19 0.84
C ILE A 56 2.17 -2.28 1.51
N ILE A 57 1.78 -1.70 2.64
CA ILE A 57 2.66 -0.91 3.49
C ILE A 57 2.91 -1.72 4.75
N PHE A 58 4.15 -2.17 4.93
CA PHE A 58 4.55 -2.93 6.11
C PHE A 58 5.21 -2.02 7.13
N VAL A 59 4.60 -1.86 8.30
CA VAL A 59 5.07 -0.91 9.32
C VAL A 59 5.89 -1.63 10.38
N LEU A 60 7.10 -1.12 10.62
CA LEU A 60 8.07 -1.59 11.61
C LEU A 60 8.42 -0.47 12.59
N ALA A 61 8.97 -0.85 13.74
CA ALA A 61 9.52 0.10 14.71
C ALA A 61 11.03 0.28 14.49
N ALA A 62 11.49 1.52 14.37
CA ALA A 62 12.87 1.86 14.03
C ALA A 62 13.85 1.50 15.15
N ASP A 63 13.43 1.69 16.41
CA ASP A 63 14.17 1.40 17.63
C ASP A 63 14.49 -0.07 17.81
N THR A 64 13.57 -0.97 17.45
CA THR A 64 13.78 -2.42 17.56
C THR A 64 14.29 -3.05 16.26
N GLY A 65 14.09 -2.38 15.12
CA GLY A 65 14.32 -2.98 13.80
C GLY A 65 13.37 -4.13 13.50
N VAL A 66 13.80 -5.00 12.58
CA VAL A 66 13.03 -6.19 12.19
C VAL A 66 13.13 -7.24 13.29
N THR A 67 12.02 -7.49 14.00
CA THR A 67 11.96 -8.55 15.01
C THR A 67 11.76 -9.92 14.36
N LYS A 68 11.90 -11.00 15.14
CA LYS A 68 11.62 -12.36 14.65
C LYS A 68 10.18 -12.51 14.16
N SER A 69 9.21 -11.96 14.90
CA SER A 69 7.80 -12.02 14.54
C SER A 69 7.52 -11.23 13.26
N ASP A 70 8.16 -10.06 13.09
CA ASP A 70 8.05 -9.28 11.85
C ASP A 70 8.59 -10.06 10.64
N LEU A 71 9.75 -10.70 10.81
CA LEU A 71 10.38 -11.48 9.75
C LEU A 71 9.55 -12.71 9.37
N GLU A 72 8.96 -13.40 10.35
CA GLU A 72 8.06 -14.53 10.11
C GLU A 72 6.83 -14.09 9.32
N MET A 73 6.18 -12.99 9.70
CA MET A 73 5.04 -12.50 8.92
C MET A 73 5.45 -12.05 7.52
N TRP A 74 6.56 -11.34 7.40
CA TRP A 74 7.07 -10.89 6.12
C TRP A 74 7.23 -12.07 5.15
N ARG A 75 7.89 -13.14 5.61
CA ARG A 75 8.16 -14.33 4.79
C ARG A 75 6.92 -15.17 4.51
N ASN A 76 6.03 -15.31 5.48
CA ASN A 76 4.88 -16.22 5.36
C ASN A 76 3.69 -15.60 4.62
N HIS A 77 3.59 -14.27 4.59
CA HIS A 77 2.39 -13.60 4.08
C HIS A 77 2.71 -12.55 3.02
N ILE A 78 3.67 -11.65 3.28
CA ILE A 78 3.89 -10.49 2.40
C ILE A 78 4.70 -10.87 1.16
N SER A 79 5.82 -11.58 1.32
CA SER A 79 6.66 -11.99 0.18
C SER A 79 5.94 -12.96 -0.75
N ILE A 80 5.05 -13.78 -0.20
CA ILE A 80 4.26 -14.75 -0.98
C ILE A 80 3.17 -14.02 -1.78
N ALA A 81 2.44 -13.10 -1.16
CA ALA A 81 1.33 -12.38 -1.81
C ALA A 81 1.77 -11.53 -3.01
N ARG A 82 2.99 -10.97 -2.99
CA ARG A 82 3.52 -10.11 -4.07
C ARG A 82 4.32 -10.85 -5.14
N GLY A 83 4.75 -12.09 -4.90
CA GLY A 83 5.60 -12.84 -5.83
C GLY A 83 6.91 -12.11 -6.15
N THR A 84 7.45 -12.30 -7.37
CA THR A 84 8.73 -11.69 -7.80
C THR A 84 8.60 -10.20 -8.19
N GLY A 85 7.38 -9.73 -8.46
CA GLY A 85 7.10 -8.33 -8.77
C GLY A 85 6.90 -7.52 -7.49
N LYS A 86 7.97 -6.93 -6.94
CA LYS A 86 7.91 -6.08 -5.73
C LYS A 86 7.25 -4.70 -5.96
N GLN A 87 6.47 -4.54 -7.03
CA GLN A 87 5.72 -3.30 -7.28
C GLN A 87 4.59 -3.17 -6.26
N GLY A 88 4.39 -1.95 -5.73
CA GLY A 88 3.40 -1.69 -4.69
C GLY A 88 3.76 -2.30 -3.32
N LEU A 89 5.05 -2.42 -3.00
CA LEU A 89 5.51 -2.81 -1.66
C LEU A 89 6.35 -1.69 -1.06
N ALA A 90 5.99 -1.24 0.13
CA ALA A 90 6.76 -0.28 0.91
C ALA A 90 6.89 -0.75 2.35
N VAL A 91 8.02 -0.45 2.97
CA VAL A 91 8.29 -0.70 4.38
C VAL A 91 8.39 0.66 5.06
N VAL A 92 7.61 0.89 6.11
CA VAL A 92 7.65 2.11 6.90
C VAL A 92 8.34 1.80 8.21
N MET A 93 9.50 2.41 8.43
CA MET A 93 10.24 2.28 9.67
C MET A 93 9.87 3.47 10.59
N ASN A 94 8.84 3.29 11.39
CA ASN A 94 8.24 4.33 12.23
C ASN A 94 8.99 4.48 13.56
N LYS A 95 8.78 5.60 14.26
CA LYS A 95 9.43 5.96 15.54
C LYS A 95 10.90 6.30 15.41
N ILE A 96 11.32 6.91 14.31
CA ILE A 96 12.69 7.41 14.22
C ILE A 96 13.00 8.42 15.34
N ASP A 97 12.00 9.10 15.90
CA ASP A 97 12.19 10.04 17.01
C ASP A 97 12.76 9.40 18.29
N SER A 98 12.57 8.10 18.50
CA SER A 98 13.15 7.39 19.65
C SER A 98 14.60 6.97 19.43
N MET A 99 15.15 7.14 18.23
CA MET A 99 16.56 6.86 17.92
C MET A 99 17.47 8.07 18.19
N TRP A 100 16.92 9.20 18.66
CA TRP A 100 17.69 10.40 18.95
C TRP A 100 18.62 10.18 20.15
N ASP A 101 19.90 10.55 19.97
CA ASP A 101 20.91 10.54 21.02
C ASP A 101 21.57 11.92 21.13
N ASP A 102 21.40 12.57 22.27
CA ASP A 102 21.93 13.91 22.56
C ASP A 102 23.47 13.98 22.46
N LEU A 103 24.16 12.85 22.67
CA LEU A 103 25.63 12.79 22.58
C LEU A 103 26.12 12.72 21.12
N ALA A 104 25.35 12.08 20.25
CA ALA A 104 25.72 11.84 18.85
C ALA A 104 25.29 12.99 17.92
N GLY A 105 24.31 13.79 18.33
CA GLY A 105 23.77 14.91 17.58
C GLY A 105 23.12 14.51 16.25
N ASP A 106 22.82 15.50 15.40
CA ASP A 106 22.09 15.29 14.14
C ASP A 106 22.82 14.31 13.19
N ALA A 107 24.15 14.39 13.09
CA ALA A 107 24.93 13.53 12.21
C ALA A 107 24.91 12.05 12.66
N GLY A 108 24.99 11.80 13.97
CA GLY A 108 24.91 10.44 14.52
C GLY A 108 23.51 9.86 14.40
N TYR A 109 22.49 10.71 14.52
CA TYR A 109 21.09 10.34 14.31
C TYR A 109 20.84 9.86 12.88
N ASP A 110 21.27 10.64 11.88
CA ASP A 110 21.14 10.28 10.47
C ASP A 110 21.89 9.00 10.11
N ALA A 111 23.12 8.85 10.63
CA ALA A 111 23.91 7.64 10.44
C ALA A 111 23.23 6.39 11.04
N SER A 112 22.61 6.53 12.21
CA SER A 112 21.89 5.45 12.89
C SER A 112 20.66 5.02 12.11
N ILE A 113 19.89 5.98 11.58
CA ILE A 113 18.74 5.70 10.71
C ILE A 113 19.21 5.00 9.43
N ALA A 114 20.25 5.50 8.77
CA ALA A 114 20.76 4.91 7.52
C ALA A 114 21.26 3.47 7.73
N SER A 115 21.97 3.22 8.84
CA SER A 115 22.40 1.88 9.22
C SER A 115 21.20 0.94 9.44
N GLN A 116 20.16 1.43 10.11
CA GLN A 116 18.96 0.64 10.38
C GLN A 116 18.13 0.35 9.13
N VAL A 117 18.04 1.31 8.21
CA VAL A 117 17.44 1.12 6.87
C VAL A 117 18.18 0.01 6.12
N LYS A 118 19.51 0.10 6.03
CA LYS A 118 20.34 -0.90 5.34
C LYS A 118 20.19 -2.29 5.94
N ASN A 119 20.19 -2.39 7.27
CA ASN A 119 20.00 -3.66 7.96
C ASN A 119 18.61 -4.25 7.67
N SER A 120 17.56 -3.44 7.79
CA SER A 120 16.18 -3.87 7.52
C SER A 120 15.99 -4.29 6.05
N ALA A 121 16.57 -3.56 5.11
CA ALA A 121 16.55 -3.89 3.68
C ALA A 121 17.21 -5.25 3.42
N SER A 122 18.36 -5.51 4.04
CA SER A 122 19.06 -6.79 3.91
C SER A 122 18.25 -7.94 4.50
N ILE A 123 17.66 -7.77 5.68
CA ILE A 123 16.87 -8.82 6.35
C ILE A 123 15.60 -9.17 5.57
N LEU A 124 14.88 -8.15 5.07
CA LEU A 124 13.62 -8.33 4.34
C LEU A 124 13.85 -8.65 2.86
N GLY A 125 15.07 -8.45 2.36
CA GLY A 125 15.42 -8.62 0.95
C GLY A 125 14.74 -7.61 0.04
N VAL A 126 14.61 -6.34 0.46
CA VAL A 126 14.02 -5.25 -0.34
C VAL A 126 15.05 -4.19 -0.68
N SER A 127 14.75 -3.34 -1.67
CA SER A 127 15.57 -2.15 -1.94
C SER A 127 15.45 -1.16 -0.78
N GLU A 128 16.55 -0.49 -0.43
CA GLU A 128 16.56 0.58 0.56
C GLU A 128 15.59 1.73 0.18
N GLU A 129 15.38 1.96 -1.12
CA GLU A 129 14.44 2.97 -1.65
C GLU A 129 12.97 2.68 -1.29
N LEU A 130 12.65 1.44 -0.94
CA LEU A 130 11.31 1.04 -0.50
C LEU A 130 11.15 1.11 1.02
N ILE A 131 12.17 1.57 1.75
CA ILE A 131 12.13 1.73 3.20
C ILE A 131 12.05 3.23 3.55
N PHE A 132 10.96 3.60 4.23
CA PHE A 132 10.67 4.98 4.60
C PHE A 132 10.83 5.14 6.12
N PRO A 133 11.97 5.70 6.59
CA PRO A 133 12.12 6.10 7.98
C PRO A 133 11.23 7.30 8.29
N VAL A 134 10.30 7.17 9.24
CA VAL A 134 9.35 8.25 9.59
C VAL A 134 9.12 8.36 11.09
N SER A 135 8.70 9.55 11.53
CA SER A 135 8.09 9.74 12.85
C SER A 135 6.64 10.19 12.69
N ALA A 136 5.71 9.23 12.78
CA ALA A 136 4.28 9.54 12.71
C ALA A 136 3.85 10.51 13.83
N LYS A 137 4.48 10.40 15.01
CA LYS A 137 4.23 11.28 16.16
C LYS A 137 4.63 12.72 15.86
N GLN A 138 5.84 12.95 15.36
CA GLN A 138 6.30 14.29 15.00
C GLN A 138 5.48 14.86 13.85
N ALA A 139 5.16 14.04 12.83
CA ALA A 139 4.34 14.48 11.70
C ALA A 139 2.93 14.93 12.15
N LEU A 140 2.29 14.18 13.04
CA LEU A 140 0.99 14.54 13.59
C LEU A 140 1.07 15.84 14.40
N LEU A 141 2.07 15.97 15.27
CA LEU A 141 2.27 17.17 16.08
C LEU A 141 2.53 18.40 15.19
N ALA A 142 3.33 18.23 14.14
CA ALA A 142 3.64 19.25 13.16
C ALA A 142 2.37 19.72 12.41
N LYS A 143 1.52 18.79 11.94
CA LYS A 143 0.26 19.13 11.27
C LYS A 143 -0.71 19.88 12.20
N ILE A 144 -0.76 19.52 13.48
CA ILE A 144 -1.60 20.20 14.48
C ILE A 144 -1.10 21.62 14.77
N LYS A 145 0.22 21.80 14.85
CA LYS A 145 0.86 23.09 15.18
C LYS A 145 1.17 23.97 13.96
N SER A 146 0.96 23.45 12.76
CA SER A 146 1.43 24.05 11.51
C SER A 146 2.94 24.37 11.53
N ASP A 147 3.73 23.41 12.03
CA ASP A 147 5.19 23.50 12.15
C ASP A 147 5.87 22.76 10.99
N ASP A 148 6.24 23.50 9.95
CA ASP A 148 6.83 22.92 8.74
C ASP A 148 8.21 22.31 8.99
N ALA A 149 9.00 22.86 9.91
CA ALA A 149 10.32 22.34 10.25
C ALA A 149 10.22 20.98 10.96
N LEU A 150 9.26 20.83 11.87
CA LEU A 150 8.99 19.54 12.51
C LEU A 150 8.40 18.52 11.52
N LEU A 151 7.61 18.98 10.54
CA LEU A 151 7.07 18.12 9.50
C LEU A 151 8.20 17.58 8.61
N GLU A 152 9.15 18.41 8.22
CA GLU A 152 10.33 17.99 7.48
C GLU A 152 11.17 16.97 8.27
N LYS A 153 11.43 17.24 9.55
CA LYS A 153 12.15 16.31 10.45
C LYS A 153 11.46 14.96 10.59
N SER A 154 10.12 14.92 10.50
CA SER A 154 9.35 13.68 10.58
C SER A 154 9.51 12.76 9.36
N ARG A 155 10.03 13.30 8.24
CA ARG A 155 10.26 12.62 6.95
C ARG A 155 9.01 12.02 6.30
N LEU A 156 7.81 12.43 6.72
CA LEU A 156 6.55 11.87 6.21
C LEU A 156 6.36 12.13 4.70
N ALA A 157 6.87 13.26 4.19
CA ALA A 157 6.69 13.66 2.79
C ALA A 157 7.19 12.61 1.79
N GLY A 158 8.29 11.90 2.11
CA GLY A 158 8.81 10.85 1.23
C GLY A 158 7.82 9.71 1.04
N LEU A 159 7.13 9.30 2.11
CA LEU A 159 6.09 8.28 2.05
C LEU A 159 4.83 8.79 1.31
N GLU A 160 4.40 10.03 1.58
CA GLU A 160 3.24 10.62 0.90
C GLU A 160 3.48 10.75 -0.62
N ASN A 161 4.68 11.15 -1.03
CA ASN A 161 5.07 11.23 -2.45
C ASN A 161 5.09 9.83 -3.09
N TYR A 162 5.63 8.82 -2.40
CA TYR A 162 5.60 7.45 -2.91
C TYR A 162 4.15 6.96 -3.13
N LEU A 163 3.25 7.23 -2.19
CA LEU A 163 1.83 6.87 -2.30
C LEU A 163 1.15 7.57 -3.48
N SER A 164 1.42 8.86 -3.67
CA SER A 164 0.93 9.64 -4.81
C SER A 164 1.46 9.08 -6.14
N ASP A 165 2.78 9.03 -6.28
CA ASP A 165 3.42 8.91 -7.59
C ASP A 165 3.52 7.46 -8.05
N ASN A 166 3.73 6.52 -7.13
CA ASN A 166 3.91 5.11 -7.50
C ASN A 166 2.60 4.32 -7.42
N ILE A 167 1.71 4.65 -6.49
CA ILE A 167 0.50 3.85 -6.25
C ILE A 167 -0.70 4.45 -6.99
N LEU A 168 -0.98 5.75 -6.81
CA LEU A 168 -2.14 6.37 -7.44
C LEU A 168 -1.96 6.54 -8.95
N GLN A 169 -0.79 7.01 -9.43
CA GLN A 169 -0.57 7.13 -10.87
C GLN A 169 -0.57 5.78 -11.57
N HIS A 170 0.07 4.76 -11.00
CA HIS A 170 0.07 3.43 -11.60
C HIS A 170 -1.35 2.85 -11.71
N ARG A 171 -2.16 3.01 -10.66
CA ARG A 171 -3.58 2.63 -10.70
C ARG A 171 -4.35 3.38 -11.78
N ARG A 172 -4.11 4.69 -11.91
CA ARG A 172 -4.74 5.51 -12.94
C ARG A 172 -4.40 4.99 -14.34
N THR A 173 -3.13 4.65 -14.59
CA THR A 173 -2.69 4.08 -15.86
C THR A 173 -3.39 2.76 -16.19
N ILE A 174 -3.42 1.80 -15.25
CA ILE A 174 -4.11 0.52 -15.44
C ILE A 174 -5.60 0.72 -15.76
N LEU A 175 -6.27 1.62 -15.03
CA LEU A 175 -7.68 1.92 -15.26
C LEU A 175 -7.90 2.54 -16.65
N MET A 176 -7.05 3.47 -17.06
CA MET A 176 -7.15 4.10 -18.38
C MET A 176 -6.92 3.10 -19.52
N GLU A 177 -5.94 2.21 -19.39
CA GLU A 177 -5.69 1.14 -20.35
C GLU A 177 -6.88 0.19 -20.47
N THR A 178 -7.47 -0.20 -19.32
CA THR A 178 -8.66 -1.07 -19.27
C THR A 178 -9.86 -0.41 -19.96
N VAL A 179 -10.11 0.88 -19.68
CA VAL A 179 -11.20 1.63 -20.30
C VAL A 179 -10.98 1.77 -21.81
N ALA A 180 -9.76 2.14 -22.23
CA ALA A 180 -9.41 2.27 -23.64
C ALA A 180 -9.56 0.94 -24.39
N HIS A 181 -9.15 -0.17 -23.78
CA HIS A 181 -9.32 -1.51 -24.33
C HIS A 181 -10.80 -1.86 -24.54
N ASN A 182 -11.63 -1.64 -23.52
CA ASN A 182 -13.07 -1.93 -23.58
C ASN A 182 -13.77 -1.08 -24.65
N ILE A 183 -13.47 0.22 -24.75
CA ILE A 183 -14.01 1.09 -25.79
C ILE A 183 -13.56 0.60 -27.17
N GLY A 184 -12.27 0.28 -27.34
CA GLY A 184 -11.72 -0.24 -28.58
C GLY A 184 -12.39 -1.54 -29.02
N PHE A 185 -12.69 -2.44 -28.07
CA PHE A 185 -13.45 -3.66 -28.33
C PHE A 185 -14.86 -3.35 -28.85
N LEU A 186 -15.61 -2.49 -28.16
CA LEU A 186 -16.98 -2.12 -28.55
C LEU A 186 -17.04 -1.45 -29.93
N VAL A 187 -16.07 -0.57 -30.25
CA VAL A 187 -15.99 0.08 -31.56
C VAL A 187 -15.71 -0.93 -32.66
N LYS A 188 -14.78 -1.87 -32.45
CA LYS A 188 -14.48 -2.95 -33.41
C LYS A 188 -15.69 -3.85 -33.64
N GLU A 189 -16.41 -4.21 -32.58
CA GLU A 189 -17.62 -5.01 -32.69
C GLU A 189 -18.71 -4.29 -33.50
N SER A 190 -18.94 -3.01 -33.20
CA SER A 190 -19.90 -2.18 -33.94
C SER A 190 -19.54 -2.05 -35.42
N LEU A 191 -18.26 -1.83 -35.73
CA LEU A 191 -17.75 -1.76 -37.11
C LEU A 191 -17.96 -3.09 -37.84
N SER A 192 -17.59 -4.21 -37.20
CA SER A 192 -17.75 -5.55 -37.77
C SER A 192 -19.22 -5.86 -38.10
N LEU A 193 -20.14 -5.57 -37.17
CA LEU A 193 -21.58 -5.75 -37.41
C LEU A 193 -22.10 -4.88 -38.55
N THR A 194 -21.60 -3.65 -38.67
CA THR A 194 -21.99 -2.73 -39.74
C THR A 194 -21.44 -3.18 -41.10
N GLU A 195 -20.19 -3.65 -41.16
CA GLU A 195 -19.60 -4.21 -42.38
C GLU A 195 -20.33 -5.47 -42.84
N ILE A 196 -20.71 -6.36 -41.92
CA ILE A 196 -21.50 -7.55 -42.23
C ILE A 196 -22.85 -7.14 -42.83
N LYS A 197 -23.55 -6.17 -42.22
CA LYS A 197 -24.83 -5.66 -42.74
C LYS A 197 -24.67 -5.01 -44.12
N TYR A 198 -23.64 -4.18 -44.31
CA TYR A 198 -23.35 -3.50 -45.57
C TYR A 198 -23.07 -4.51 -46.70
N LYS A 199 -22.21 -5.51 -46.45
CA LYS A 199 -21.92 -6.58 -47.43
C LYS A 199 -23.19 -7.37 -47.79
N LYS A 200 -24.06 -7.63 -46.81
CA LYS A 200 -25.34 -8.32 -47.04
C LYS A 200 -26.28 -7.52 -47.93
N CYS A 201 -26.38 -6.20 -47.74
CA CYS A 201 -27.18 -5.32 -48.59
C CYS A 201 -26.62 -5.22 -50.02
N ASN A 202 -25.30 -5.08 -50.20
CA ASN A 202 -24.71 -5.01 -51.54
C ASN A 202 -24.77 -6.34 -52.30
N GLY A 203 -24.65 -7.48 -51.60
CA GLY A 203 -24.80 -8.80 -52.22
C GLY A 203 -26.22 -9.10 -52.73
N SER A 204 -27.24 -8.46 -52.16
CA SER A 204 -28.64 -8.62 -52.61
C SER A 204 -29.01 -7.75 -53.80
N ILE A 205 -28.20 -6.75 -54.18
CA ILE A 205 -28.49 -5.82 -55.28
C ILE A 205 -27.85 -6.27 -56.61
N GLY A 206 -26.78 -7.07 -56.58
CA GLY A 206 -26.08 -7.57 -57.77
C GLY A 206 -26.63 -8.86 -58.40
N GLY A 207 -27.80 -9.34 -57.96
CA GLY A 207 -28.41 -10.61 -58.38
C GLY A 207 -29.72 -10.49 -59.15
N ILE A 208 -30.05 -9.32 -59.70
CA ILE A 208 -31.19 -9.09 -60.59
C ILE A 208 -30.69 -8.89 -62.02
#